data_AF-A0A1N6YND7-F1
#
_entry.id   AF-A0A1N6YND7-F1
#
_cell.length_a   1.000
_cell.length_b   1.000
_cell.length_c   1.000
_cell.angle_alpha   90.00
_cell.angle_beta   90.00
_cell.angle_gamma   90.00
#
_symmetry.space_group_name_H-M   'P 1'
#
loop_
_entity.id
_entity.type
_entity.pdbx_description
1 polymer ?
#
loop_
_entity_poly.entity_id
_entity_poly.type
_entity_poly.pdbx_seq_one_letter_code
_entity_poly.pdbx_strand_id
1 'polypeptide(L)'
;MSFVKDKIIYPLIAVILLAGLLGPYFVKISHAVNEHKELHCVSKELHIHAIEFDCDFEHYQIASLFYPDFLYPEFVAFAPITKVNINNYYFLTKYQQLHFVLRGPPSY
;
A
#
# COMPACT_ATOMS: atom_id res chain seq x y z
N MET A 1 -31.57 39.36 -4.96
CA MET A 1 -30.84 38.32 -5.73
C MET A 1 -29.70 37.64 -4.96
N SER A 2 -29.39 38.00 -3.70
CA SER A 2 -28.33 37.33 -2.91
C SER A 2 -28.80 35.99 -2.32
N PHE A 3 -30.04 35.89 -1.84
CA PHE A 3 -30.56 34.67 -1.20
C PHE A 3 -30.43 33.40 -2.05
N VAL A 4 -30.73 33.50 -3.36
CA VAL A 4 -30.59 32.39 -4.31
C VAL A 4 -29.12 32.01 -4.50
N LYS A 5 -28.22 33.00 -4.55
CA LYS A 5 -26.78 32.74 -4.67
C LYS A 5 -26.25 32.02 -3.43
N ASP A 6 -26.61 32.53 -2.25
CA ASP A 6 -26.05 32.09 -0.98
C ASP A 6 -26.60 30.74 -0.52
N LYS A 7 -27.90 30.49 -0.72
CA LYS A 7 -28.55 29.26 -0.24
C LYS A 7 -28.65 28.15 -1.27
N ILE A 8 -28.44 28.43 -2.55
CA ILE A 8 -28.64 27.43 -3.62
C ILE A 8 -27.37 27.29 -4.45
N ILE A 9 -26.84 28.38 -5.01
CA ILE A 9 -25.74 28.29 -5.98
C ILE A 9 -24.43 27.86 -5.30
N TYR A 10 -24.00 28.53 -4.23
CA TYR A 10 -22.76 28.15 -3.54
C TYR A 10 -22.76 26.73 -2.95
N PRO A 11 -23.80 26.26 -2.25
CA PRO A 11 -23.81 24.88 -1.77
C PRO A 11 -23.83 23.87 -2.90
N LEU A 12 -24.52 24.15 -4.02
CA LEU A 12 -24.49 23.28 -5.19
C LEU A 12 -23.08 23.18 -5.79
N ILE A 13 -22.38 24.31 -5.93
CA ILE A 13 -20.98 24.33 -6.39
C ILE A 13 -20.07 23.56 -5.43
N ALA A 14 -20.25 23.75 -4.11
CA ALA A 14 -19.46 23.04 -3.11
C ALA A 14 -19.68 21.52 -3.17
N VAL A 15 -20.92 21.07 -3.37
CA VAL A 15 -21.24 19.64 -3.55
C VAL A 15 -20.64 19.09 -4.83
N ILE A 16 -20.69 19.84 -5.94
CA ILE A 16 -20.08 19.43 -7.21
C ILE A 16 -18.56 19.31 -7.06
N LEU A 17 -17.91 20.27 -6.41
CA LEU A 17 -16.47 20.22 -6.13
C LEU A 17 -16.11 19.04 -5.24
N LEU A 18 -16.88 18.80 -4.18
CA LEU A 18 -16.68 17.67 -3.29
C LEU A 18 -16.84 16.34 -4.04
N ALA A 19 -17.87 16.21 -4.88
CA ALA A 19 -18.08 15.03 -5.70
C ALA A 19 -16.94 14.81 -6.71
N GLY A 20 -16.43 15.89 -7.33
CA GLY A 20 -15.29 15.82 -8.23
C GLY A 20 -13.99 15.39 -7.53
N LEU A 21 -13.75 15.88 -6.31
CA LEU A 21 -12.59 15.50 -5.49
C LEU A 21 -12.67 14.06 -4.99
N LEU A 22 -13.86 13.60 -4.59
CA LEU A 22 -14.07 12.26 -4.02
C LEU A 22 -14.31 11.17 -5.07
N GLY A 23 -14.84 11.52 -6.25
CA GLY A 23 -15.14 10.61 -7.35
C GLY A 23 -14.02 9.60 -7.67
N PRO A 24 -12.77 10.01 -7.90
CA PRO A 24 -11.69 9.08 -8.18
C PRO A 24 -11.41 8.09 -7.04
N TYR A 25 -11.63 8.48 -5.78
CA TYR A 25 -11.46 7.58 -4.64
C TYR A 25 -12.53 6.50 -4.59
N PHE A 26 -13.79 6.84 -4.90
CA PHE A 26 -14.86 5.85 -4.99
C PHE A 26 -14.61 4.83 -6.10
N VAL A 27 -14.09 5.28 -7.25
CA VAL A 27 -13.70 4.38 -8.35
C VAL A 27 -12.56 3.45 -7.90
N LYS A 28 -11.53 3.96 -7.21
CA LYS A 28 -10.46 3.14 -6.63
C LYS A 28 -10.99 2.07 -5.69
N ILE A 29 -11.87 2.45 -4.76
CA ILE A 29 -12.45 1.52 -3.78
C ILE A 29 -13.30 0.45 -4.48
N SER A 30 -14.10 0.85 -5.47
CA SER A 30 -14.93 -0.09 -6.24
C SER A 30 -14.10 -1.08 -7.05
N HIS A 31 -13.06 -0.60 -7.73
CA HIS A 31 -12.13 -1.44 -8.48
C HIS A 31 -11.41 -2.43 -7.56
N ALA A 32 -10.90 -1.96 -6.41
CA ALA A 32 -10.30 -2.83 -5.41
C ALA A 32 -11.32 -3.90 -4.96
N VAL A 33 -12.52 -3.53 -4.52
CA VAL A 33 -13.47 -4.53 -3.99
C VAL A 33 -13.98 -5.52 -5.04
N ASN A 34 -14.19 -5.09 -6.29
CA ASN A 34 -14.94 -5.89 -7.28
C ASN A 34 -14.08 -6.49 -8.40
N GLU A 35 -12.91 -5.94 -8.70
CA GLU A 35 -12.09 -6.35 -9.85
C GLU A 35 -10.82 -7.10 -9.44
N HIS A 36 -10.75 -7.56 -8.19
CA HIS A 36 -9.74 -8.53 -7.78
C HIS A 36 -9.95 -9.86 -8.52
N LYS A 37 -9.03 -10.20 -9.43
CA LYS A 37 -8.94 -11.54 -10.00
C LYS A 37 -8.53 -12.51 -8.88
N GLU A 38 -9.47 -13.31 -8.38
CA GLU A 38 -9.14 -14.42 -7.50
C GLU A 38 -8.34 -15.46 -8.30
N LEU A 39 -7.04 -15.55 -8.04
CA LEU A 39 -6.18 -16.54 -8.66
C LEU A 39 -6.29 -17.85 -7.86
N HIS A 40 -7.17 -18.74 -8.29
CA HIS A 40 -7.30 -20.06 -7.66
C HIS A 40 -6.08 -20.93 -8.00
N CYS A 41 -5.29 -21.25 -6.97
CA CYS A 41 -4.15 -22.14 -7.11
C CYS A 41 -4.63 -23.56 -7.42
N VAL A 42 -4.40 -24.04 -8.64
CA VAL A 42 -4.72 -25.42 -9.02
C VAL A 42 -3.62 -26.40 -8.56
N SER A 43 -2.40 -25.88 -8.34
CA SER A 43 -1.23 -26.67 -7.93
C SER A 43 -1.17 -26.86 -6.41
N LYS A 44 -0.89 -28.09 -5.97
CA LYS A 44 -0.59 -28.44 -4.57
C LYS A 44 0.89 -28.29 -4.22
N GLU A 45 1.74 -27.93 -5.18
CA GLU A 45 3.17 -27.74 -4.95
C GLU A 45 3.47 -26.33 -4.41
N LEU A 46 4.56 -26.22 -3.65
CA LEU A 46 4.99 -24.98 -3.02
C LEU A 46 5.53 -24.04 -4.09
N HIS A 47 4.69 -23.09 -4.53
CA HIS A 47 5.04 -22.08 -5.52
C HIS A 47 4.89 -20.69 -4.93
N ILE A 48 5.71 -19.77 -5.43
CA ILE A 48 5.60 -18.35 -5.11
C ILE A 48 4.61 -17.77 -6.11
N HIS A 49 3.50 -17.21 -5.63
CA HIS A 49 2.62 -16.42 -6.49
C HIS A 49 3.40 -15.23 -7.03
N ALA A 50 3.37 -15.03 -8.34
CA ALA A 50 3.66 -13.72 -8.89
C ALA A 50 2.65 -12.77 -8.27
N ILE A 51 3.12 -11.76 -7.55
CA ILE A 51 2.25 -10.72 -7.03
C ILE A 51 1.81 -9.91 -8.24
N GLU A 52 0.65 -10.26 -8.77
CA GLU A 52 0.04 -9.56 -9.89
C GLU A 52 -0.63 -8.29 -9.34
N PHE A 53 0.14 -7.20 -9.20
CA PHE A 53 -0.42 -5.85 -9.05
C PHE A 53 -0.85 -5.32 -10.42
N ASP A 54 -1.71 -6.06 -11.14
CA ASP A 54 -2.31 -5.62 -12.40
C ASP A 54 -3.47 -4.66 -12.09
N CYS A 55 -3.14 -3.55 -11.42
CA CYS A 55 -4.06 -2.46 -11.11
C CYS A 55 -3.85 -1.37 -12.15
N ASP A 56 -4.58 -1.45 -13.26
CA ASP A 56 -4.51 -0.45 -14.33
C ASP A 56 -4.80 0.97 -13.85
N PHE A 57 -5.57 1.09 -12.77
CA PHE A 57 -5.89 2.37 -12.16
C PHE A 57 -4.70 3.01 -11.43
N GLU A 58 -3.76 2.21 -10.93
CA GLU A 58 -2.56 2.68 -10.23
C GLU A 58 -1.50 3.22 -11.18
N HIS A 59 -1.55 2.86 -12.47
CA HIS A 59 -0.76 3.48 -13.53
C HIS A 59 -1.10 4.97 -13.76
N TYR A 60 -2.28 5.43 -13.32
CA TYR A 60 -2.69 6.82 -13.41
C TYR A 60 -2.39 7.55 -12.10
N GLN A 61 -1.37 8.40 -12.11
CA GLN A 61 -0.99 9.25 -10.98
C GLN A 61 -1.96 10.45 -10.87
N ILE A 62 -3.17 10.19 -10.35
CA ILE A 62 -4.28 11.19 -10.27
C ILE A 62 -3.98 12.33 -9.28
N ALA A 63 -2.99 12.17 -8.39
CA ALA A 63 -2.51 13.21 -7.50
C ALA A 63 -1.00 13.43 -7.70
N SER A 64 -0.59 14.68 -7.95
CA SER A 64 0.84 15.03 -7.83
C SER A 64 1.21 14.88 -6.36
N LEU A 65 2.05 13.91 -6.04
CA LEU A 65 2.62 13.80 -4.71
C LEU A 65 3.47 15.05 -4.47
N PHE A 66 2.98 15.93 -3.61
CA PHE A 66 3.77 17.04 -3.11
C PHE A 66 4.78 16.45 -2.12
N TYR A 67 6.04 16.36 -2.55
CA TYR A 67 7.14 16.00 -1.68
C TYR A 67 7.73 17.29 -1.13
N PRO A 68 7.42 17.70 0.11
CA PRO A 68 8.12 18.84 0.71
C PRO A 68 9.61 18.48 0.84
N ASP A 69 10.47 19.47 0.61
CA ASP A 69 11.90 19.33 0.87
C ASP A 69 12.10 19.08 2.37
N PHE A 70 12.39 17.83 2.73
CA PHE A 70 12.80 17.49 4.09
C PHE A 70 14.26 17.88 4.24
N LEU A 71 14.53 18.87 5.10
CA LEU A 71 15.87 19.04 5.69
C LEU A 71 16.11 17.84 6.61
N TYR A 72 16.64 16.77 6.05
CA TYR A 72 17.11 15.64 6.85
C TYR A 72 18.20 16.17 7.79
N PRO A 73 18.10 15.95 9.11
CA PRO A 73 19.24 16.18 9.97
C PRO A 73 20.38 15.31 9.45
N GLU A 74 21.57 15.90 9.33
CA GLU A 74 22.78 15.21 8.90
C GLU A 74 22.96 13.96 9.78
N PHE A 75 22.65 12.79 9.21
CA PHE A 75 22.64 11.55 9.97
C PHE A 75 24.04 11.30 10.50
N VAL A 76 24.11 11.15 11.83
CA VAL A 76 25.17 10.56 12.67
C VAL A 76 26.47 10.25 11.92
N ALA A 77 27.54 10.96 12.30
CA ALA A 77 28.90 10.76 11.84
C ALA A 77 29.21 9.27 11.64
N PHE A 78 29.76 8.91 10.46
CA PHE A 78 30.21 7.57 10.14
C PHE A 78 31.17 7.07 11.23
N ALA A 79 30.66 6.25 12.15
CA ALA A 79 31.51 5.52 13.06
C ALA A 79 32.19 4.39 12.25
N PRO A 80 33.53 4.28 12.26
CA PRO A 80 34.20 3.18 11.60
C PRO A 80 33.71 1.87 12.21
N ILE A 81 33.37 0.90 11.37
CA ILE A 81 33.00 -0.45 11.79
C ILE A 81 34.22 -1.05 12.51
N THR A 82 34.21 -1.03 13.84
CA THR A 82 35.34 -1.50 14.66
C THR A 82 35.41 -3.03 14.75
N LYS A 83 34.33 -3.74 14.39
CA LYS A 83 34.28 -5.20 14.29
C LYS A 83 33.36 -5.63 13.17
N VAL A 84 33.89 -6.34 12.19
CA VAL A 84 33.09 -7.09 11.22
C VAL A 84 32.55 -8.33 11.95
N ASN A 85 31.27 -8.33 12.32
CA ASN A 85 30.60 -9.55 12.77
C ASN A 85 30.16 -10.35 11.54
N ILE A 86 31.05 -11.24 11.10
CA ILE A 86 30.85 -12.15 9.96
C ILE A 86 30.01 -13.40 10.31
N ASN A 87 29.54 -13.54 11.55
CA ASN A 87 28.88 -14.75 12.05
C ASN A 87 27.37 -14.60 12.28
N ASN A 88 26.69 -13.73 11.53
CA ASN A 88 25.25 -13.54 11.68
C ASN A 88 24.39 -14.44 10.76
N TYR A 89 25.02 -15.25 9.91
CA TYR A 89 24.32 -16.12 8.97
C TYR A 89 24.58 -17.59 9.29
N TYR A 90 23.77 -18.16 10.17
CA TYR A 90 23.68 -19.60 10.35
C TYR A 90 22.61 -20.13 9.38
N PHE A 91 23.01 -20.86 8.35
CA PHE A 91 22.07 -21.64 7.56
C PHE A 91 21.45 -22.70 8.47
N LEU A 92 20.15 -22.55 8.75
CA LEU A 92 19.40 -23.57 9.48
C LEU A 92 19.40 -24.84 8.63
N THR A 93 19.87 -25.95 9.21
CA THR A 93 19.89 -27.22 8.50
C THR A 93 18.46 -27.66 8.18
N LYS A 94 18.28 -28.38 7.06
CA LYS A 94 16.97 -28.86 6.59
C LYS A 94 16.22 -29.73 7.63
N TYR A 95 16.95 -30.24 8.62
CA TYR A 95 16.45 -31.11 9.70
C TYR A 95 16.27 -30.36 11.04
N GLN A 96 16.55 -29.06 11.10
CA GLN A 96 16.38 -28.27 12.32
C GLN A 96 14.90 -27.88 12.49
N GLN A 97 14.35 -28.17 13.66
CA GLN A 97 12.99 -27.75 14.01
C GLN A 97 12.90 -26.22 14.10
N LEU A 98 12.10 -25.61 13.23
CA LEU A 98 11.90 -24.16 13.18
C LEU A 98 10.99 -23.72 14.34
N HIS A 99 11.34 -22.62 14.99
CA HIS A 99 10.59 -22.08 16.14
C HIS A 99 9.26 -21.38 15.75
N PHE A 100 8.98 -21.25 14.45
CA PHE A 100 7.80 -20.55 13.94
C PHE A 100 6.70 -21.45 13.35
N VAL A 101 6.81 -22.77 13.47
CA VAL A 101 5.83 -23.72 12.87
C VAL A 101 4.45 -23.67 13.55
N LEU A 102 4.34 -23.04 14.72
CA LEU A 102 3.10 -22.96 15.50
C LEU A 102 2.20 -21.75 15.19
N ARG A 103 2.50 -20.95 14.16
CA ARG A 103 1.50 -19.99 13.63
C ARG A 103 0.60 -20.69 12.62
N GLY A 104 -0.18 -21.65 13.10
CA GLY A 104 -1.36 -22.09 12.37
C GLY A 104 -2.29 -20.88 12.16
N PRO A 105 -3.05 -20.82 11.06
CA PRO A 105 -4.05 -19.78 10.88
C PRO A 105 -5.00 -19.77 12.08
N PRO A 106 -5.44 -18.59 12.57
CA PRO A 106 -6.39 -18.52 13.67
C PRO A 106 -7.63 -19.32 13.29
N SER A 107 -7.97 -20.31 14.11
CA SER A 107 -9.21 -21.07 14.01
C SER A 107 -10.39 -20.13 14.23
N TYR A 108 -11.39 -20.23 13.34
CA TYR A 108 -12.68 -19.55 13.43
C TYR A 108 -13.37 -19.73 14.79
#